data_AF-A0A069RHR6-F1
#
_entry.id   AF-A0A069RHR6-F1
#
_cell.length_a   1.000
_cell.length_b   1.000
_cell.length_c   1.000
_cell.angle_alpha   90.00
_cell.angle_beta   90.00
_cell.angle_gamma   90.00
#
_symmetry.space_group_name_H-M   'P 1'
#
loop_
_entity.id
_entity.type
_entity.pdbx_description
1 polymer ?
#
loop_
_entity_poly.entity_id
_entity_poly.type
_entity_poly.pdbx_seq_one_letter_code
_entity_poly.pdbx_strand_id
1 'polypeptide(L)'
;MTKGQIEAQISEAISKFEIEHMGRGPEKIRTIILQDLILIRIKGFLSVSEKSLAQTKDGVELVKKVRSALFENARERLEEAVKSVIDVEVVSTFSDVSTKTGEKIIAVVVDRDIEKNI
;
A
#
# COMPACT_ATOMS: atom_id res chain seq x y z
N MET A 1 3.28 -17.36 13.99
CA MET A 1 2.02 -16.67 13.63
C MET A 1 1.50 -17.33 12.37
N THR A 2 0.21 -17.48 12.15
CA THR A 2 -0.27 -17.99 10.85
C THR A 2 -0.10 -16.92 9.76
N LYS A 3 -0.05 -17.34 8.50
CA LYS A 3 -0.02 -16.44 7.34
C LYS A 3 -1.08 -15.35 7.43
N GLY A 4 -2.32 -15.74 7.76
CA GLY A 4 -3.43 -14.79 7.92
C GLY A 4 -3.25 -13.80 9.07
N GLN A 5 -2.57 -14.18 10.16
CA GLN A 5 -2.27 -13.26 11.27
C GLN A 5 -1.23 -12.21 10.86
N ILE A 6 -0.24 -12.59 10.06
CA ILE A 6 0.78 -11.66 9.54
C ILE A 6 0.14 -10.72 8.52
N GLU A 7 -0.65 -11.24 7.58
CA GLU A 7 -1.42 -10.42 6.63
C GLU A 7 -2.34 -9.40 7.34
N ALA A 8 -3.00 -9.82 8.42
CA ALA A 8 -3.84 -8.93 9.22
C ALA A 8 -3.02 -7.82 9.91
N GLN A 9 -1.87 -8.18 10.52
CA GLN A 9 -1.00 -7.20 11.18
C GLN A 9 -0.36 -6.22 10.21
N ILE A 10 0.07 -6.66 9.02
CA ILE A 10 0.55 -5.75 7.97
C ILE A 10 -0.59 -4.81 7.56
N SER A 11 -1.80 -5.33 7.39
CA SER A 11 -2.97 -4.49 7.05
C SER A 11 -3.23 -3.42 8.12
N GLU A 12 -3.08 -3.76 9.40
CA GLU A 12 -3.22 -2.81 10.51
C GLU A 12 -2.09 -1.76 10.51
N ALA A 13 -0.83 -2.19 10.35
CA ALA A 13 0.33 -1.31 10.31
C ALA A 13 0.23 -0.30 9.16
N ILE A 14 -0.15 -0.76 7.96
CA ILE A 14 -0.33 0.10 6.79
C ILE A 14 -1.54 1.02 6.95
N SER A 15 -2.61 0.56 7.61
CA SER A 15 -3.75 1.43 7.91
C SER A 15 -3.35 2.58 8.83
N LYS A 16 -2.53 2.33 9.86
CA LYS A 16 -2.00 3.38 10.75
C LYS A 16 -1.11 4.34 9.98
N PHE A 17 -0.19 3.81 9.17
CA PHE A 17 0.66 4.60 8.28
C PHE A 17 -0.15 5.56 7.39
N GLU A 18 -1.19 5.08 6.70
CA GLU A 18 -2.02 5.92 5.82
C GLU A 18 -2.75 7.02 6.61
N ILE A 19 -3.24 6.75 7.82
CA ILE A 19 -3.84 7.77 8.70
C ILE A 19 -2.82 8.84 9.09
N GLU A 20 -1.64 8.43 9.55
CA GLU A 20 -0.61 9.34 10.06
C GLU A 20 0.02 10.20 8.96
N HIS A 21 0.19 9.66 7.75
CA HIS A 21 0.88 10.34 6.66
C HIS A 21 -0.05 11.08 5.71
N MET A 22 -1.22 10.51 5.44
CA MET A 22 -2.16 11.05 4.44
C MET A 22 -3.33 11.77 5.10
N GLY A 23 -3.41 11.78 6.44
CA GLY A 23 -4.48 12.41 7.22
C GLY A 23 -5.84 11.72 7.07
N ARG A 24 -5.91 10.59 6.35
CA ARG A 24 -7.13 9.84 6.08
C ARG A 24 -6.81 8.36 5.95
N GLY A 25 -7.52 7.55 6.74
CA GLY A 25 -7.46 6.10 6.64
C GLY A 25 -8.25 5.55 5.45
N PRO A 26 -7.92 4.35 4.98
CA PRO A 26 -8.66 3.70 3.91
C PRO A 26 -10.03 3.19 4.36
N GLU A 27 -10.96 3.03 3.43
CA GLU A 27 -12.25 2.37 3.73
C GLU A 27 -12.08 0.87 3.96
N LYS A 28 -11.19 0.25 3.17
CA LYS A 28 -10.82 -1.15 3.32
C LYS A 28 -9.35 -1.33 2.95
N ILE A 29 -8.68 -2.19 3.70
CA ILE A 29 -7.32 -2.65 3.41
C ILE A 29 -7.27 -4.17 3.49
N ARG A 30 -6.49 -4.78 2.61
CA ARG A 30 -6.23 -6.22 2.62
C ARG A 30 -4.81 -6.48 2.17
N THR A 31 -4.08 -7.27 2.95
CA THR A 31 -2.77 -7.80 2.57
C THR A 31 -2.90 -9.26 2.16
N ILE A 32 -2.11 -9.67 1.19
CA ILE A 32 -1.96 -11.06 0.73
C ILE A 32 -0.47 -11.33 0.60
N ILE A 33 0.00 -12.41 1.20
CA ILE A 33 1.36 -12.90 1.04
C ILE A 33 1.35 -14.01 -0.02
N LEU A 34 2.31 -14.00 -0.93
CA LEU A 34 2.54 -15.03 -1.94
C LEU A 34 4.04 -15.22 -2.10
N GLN A 35 4.59 -16.29 -1.54
CA GLN A 35 6.03 -16.56 -1.49
C GLN A 35 6.81 -15.37 -0.89
N ASP A 36 7.66 -14.73 -1.68
CA ASP A 36 8.46 -13.54 -1.35
C ASP A 36 7.76 -12.20 -1.67
N LEU A 37 6.49 -12.25 -2.09
CA LEU A 37 5.69 -11.09 -2.45
C LEU A 37 4.63 -10.78 -1.39
N ILE A 38 4.59 -9.51 -0.96
CA ILE A 38 3.52 -8.96 -0.13
C ILE A 38 2.70 -7.99 -0.98
N LEU A 39 1.43 -8.30 -1.20
CA LEU A 39 0.49 -7.47 -1.95
C LEU A 39 -0.50 -6.80 -1.01
N ILE A 40 -0.52 -5.48 -0.99
CA ILE A 40 -1.42 -4.68 -0.17
C ILE A 40 -2.40 -3.94 -1.09
N ARG A 41 -3.70 -4.20 -0.90
CA ARG A 41 -4.78 -3.54 -1.63
C ARG A 41 -5.53 -2.60 -0.70
N ILE A 42 -5.61 -1.35 -1.12
CA ILE A 42 -6.25 -0.26 -0.39
C ILE A 42 -7.43 0.27 -1.21
N LYS A 43 -8.60 0.42 -0.59
CA LYS A 43 -9.82 0.99 -1.20
C LYS A 43 -10.24 2.25 -0.49
N GLY A 44 -10.78 3.20 -1.26
CA GLY A 44 -11.42 4.40 -0.70
C GLY A 44 -10.43 5.48 -0.25
N PHE A 45 -9.18 5.44 -0.74
CA PHE A 45 -8.14 6.39 -0.35
C PHE A 45 -8.21 7.74 -1.12
N LEU A 46 -8.95 7.81 -2.23
CA LEU A 46 -9.17 9.06 -2.97
C LEU A 46 -10.16 9.98 -2.24
N SER A 47 -9.79 11.26 -2.12
CA SER A 47 -10.67 12.33 -1.66
C SER A 47 -11.79 12.63 -2.67
N VAL A 48 -12.82 13.35 -2.22
CA VAL A 48 -13.91 13.81 -3.10
C VAL A 48 -13.37 14.70 -4.22
N SER A 49 -12.43 15.58 -3.90
CA SER A 49 -11.78 16.47 -4.87
C SER A 49 -10.99 15.70 -5.92
N GLU A 50 -10.22 14.68 -5.53
CA GLU A 50 -9.48 13.84 -6.49
C GLU A 50 -10.40 13.03 -7.40
N LYS A 51 -11.52 12.50 -6.86
CA LYS A 51 -12.53 11.81 -7.67
C LYS A 51 -13.16 12.73 -8.72
N SER A 52 -13.39 14.00 -8.36
CA SER A 52 -13.90 15.03 -9.28
C SER A 52 -12.85 15.42 -10.33
N LEU A 53 -11.59 15.60 -9.91
CA LEU A 53 -10.48 15.91 -10.82
C LEU A 53 -10.26 14.79 -11.84
N ALA A 54 -10.34 13.53 -11.40
CA ALA A 54 -10.16 12.34 -12.24
C ALA A 54 -11.29 12.09 -13.27
N GLN A 55 -12.26 13.01 -13.43
CA GLN A 55 -13.26 12.93 -14.51
C GLN A 55 -12.69 13.30 -15.89
N THR A 56 -11.49 13.86 -15.95
CA THR A 56 -10.80 14.24 -17.20
C THR A 56 -9.49 13.46 -17.36
N LYS A 57 -8.98 13.33 -18.59
CA LYS A 57 -7.69 12.65 -18.85
C LYS A 57 -6.53 13.34 -18.12
N ASP A 58 -6.42 14.65 -18.25
CA ASP A 58 -5.37 15.45 -17.60
C ASP A 58 -5.46 15.34 -16.07
N GLY A 59 -6.68 15.33 -15.53
CA GLY A 59 -6.89 15.13 -14.09
C GLY A 59 -6.50 13.73 -13.61
N VAL A 60 -6.73 12.68 -14.40
CA VAL A 60 -6.25 11.32 -14.11
C VAL A 60 -4.72 11.29 -14.04
N GLU A 61 -4.04 11.88 -15.02
CA GLU A 61 -2.58 11.96 -15.04
C GLU A 61 -2.02 12.73 -13.85
N LEU A 62 -2.65 13.87 -13.50
CA LEU A 62 -2.26 14.68 -12.36
C LEU A 62 -2.41 13.91 -11.04
N VAL A 63 -3.55 13.25 -10.82
CA VAL A 63 -3.78 12.43 -9.61
C VAL A 63 -2.74 11.32 -9.52
N LYS A 64 -2.47 10.59 -10.61
CA LYS A 64 -1.45 9.53 -10.62
C LYS A 64 -0.07 10.09 -10.27
N LYS A 65 0.34 11.20 -10.89
CA LYS A 65 1.64 11.84 -10.65
C LYS A 65 1.81 12.29 -9.21
N VAL A 66 0.80 12.94 -8.63
CA VAL A 66 0.79 13.35 -7.22
C VAL A 66 0.90 12.13 -6.31
N ARG A 67 0.10 11.08 -6.55
CA ARG A 67 0.11 9.87 -5.70
C ARG A 67 1.42 9.09 -5.80
N SER A 68 2.03 9.00 -6.97
CA SER A 68 3.38 8.43 -7.11
C SER A 68 4.41 9.25 -6.33
N ALA A 69 4.41 10.57 -6.45
CA ALA A 69 5.35 11.42 -5.71
C ALA A 69 5.17 11.32 -4.19
N LEU A 70 3.93 11.30 -3.70
CA LEU A 70 3.64 11.12 -2.27
C LEU A 70 4.08 9.73 -1.77
N PHE A 71 3.93 8.70 -2.60
CA PHE A 71 4.37 7.35 -2.25
C PHE A 71 5.89 7.28 -2.10
N GLU A 72 6.65 7.80 -3.07
CA GLU A 72 8.12 7.77 -3.00
C GLU A 72 8.66 8.48 -1.75
N ASN A 73 8.05 9.61 -1.34
CA ASN A 73 8.45 10.32 -0.12
C ASN A 73 8.15 9.54 1.18
N ALA A 74 7.19 8.62 1.15
CA ALA A 74 6.76 7.86 2.32
C ALA A 74 7.17 6.38 2.26
N ARG A 75 7.93 6.00 1.23
CA ARG A 75 8.30 4.62 0.93
C ARG A 75 9.09 3.97 2.07
N GLU A 76 10.13 4.64 2.57
CA GLU A 76 10.97 4.10 3.64
C GLU A 76 10.15 3.79 4.91
N ARG A 77 9.26 4.70 5.31
CA ARG A 77 8.36 4.51 6.46
C ARG A 77 7.35 3.39 6.25
N LEU A 78 6.92 3.16 5.00
CA LEU A 78 6.07 2.01 4.66
C LEU A 78 6.85 0.70 4.76
N GLU A 79 8.09 0.67 4.26
CA GLU A 79 8.96 -0.50 4.36
C GLU A 79 9.28 -0.82 5.83
N GLU A 80 9.54 0.18 6.66
CA GLU A 80 9.68 0.03 8.13
C GLU A 80 8.41 -0.54 8.78
N ALA A 81 7.22 -0.07 8.37
CA ALA A 81 5.97 -0.60 8.89
C ALA A 81 5.79 -2.10 8.56
N VAL A 82 6.20 -2.53 7.36
CA VAL A 82 6.20 -3.95 6.99
C VAL A 82 7.22 -4.73 7.83
N LYS A 83 8.47 -4.24 7.93
CA LYS A 83 9.54 -4.87 8.72
C LYS A 83 9.22 -4.98 10.21
N SER A 84 8.40 -4.07 10.73
CA SER A 84 7.94 -4.13 12.13
C SER A 84 7.03 -5.32 12.43
N VAL A 85 6.39 -5.89 11.40
CA VAL A 85 5.48 -7.04 11.53
C VAL A 85 6.21 -8.35 11.19
N ILE A 86 7.09 -8.31 10.19
CA ILE A 86 7.85 -9.48 9.75
C ILE A 86 9.32 -9.09 9.53
N ASP A 87 10.21 -9.83 10.17
CA ASP A 87 11.66 -9.65 10.04
C ASP A 87 12.12 -10.11 8.66
N VAL A 88 12.27 -9.19 7.70
CA VAL A 88 12.71 -9.46 6.31
C VAL A 88 13.44 -8.24 5.77
N GLU A 89 14.27 -8.46 4.74
CA GLU A 89 14.80 -7.36 3.96
C GLU A 89 13.91 -7.05 2.75
N VAL A 90 13.64 -5.78 2.52
CA VAL A 90 12.87 -5.32 1.37
C VAL A 90 13.81 -5.16 0.19
N VAL A 91 13.55 -5.92 -0.88
CA VAL A 91 14.33 -5.87 -2.13
C VAL A 91 13.81 -4.78 -3.03
N SER A 92 12.49 -4.67 -3.17
CA SER A 92 11.86 -3.63 -4.00
C SER A 92 10.41 -3.38 -3.59
N THR A 93 9.94 -2.17 -3.87
CA THR A 93 8.59 -1.73 -3.56
C THR A 93 8.00 -1.01 -4.76
N PHE A 94 6.75 -1.32 -5.08
CA PHE A 94 6.00 -0.75 -6.18
C PHE A 94 4.64 -0.25 -5.68
N SER A 95 4.13 0.81 -6.29
CA SER A 95 2.76 1.29 -6.06
C SER A 95 2.14 1.79 -7.36
N ASP A 96 0.86 1.49 -7.57
CA ASP A 96 0.03 2.17 -8.57
C ASP A 96 -1.37 2.45 -8.00
N VAL A 97 -2.01 3.45 -8.60
CA VAL A 97 -3.36 3.88 -8.25
C VAL A 97 -4.30 3.82 -9.45
N SER A 98 -5.51 3.32 -9.19
CA SER A 98 -6.63 3.34 -10.12
C SER A 98 -7.57 4.48 -9.74
N THR A 99 -7.61 5.52 -10.56
CA THR A 99 -8.56 6.63 -10.44
C THR A 99 -9.99 6.21 -10.76
N LYS A 100 -10.17 5.14 -11.55
CA LYS A 100 -11.48 4.57 -11.91
C LYS A 100 -12.14 3.85 -10.74
N THR A 101 -11.37 3.07 -9.98
CA THR A 101 -11.91 2.26 -8.87
C THR A 101 -11.63 2.87 -7.50
N GLY A 102 -10.78 3.90 -7.41
CA GLY A 102 -10.36 4.50 -6.15
C GLY A 102 -9.50 3.55 -5.33
N GLU A 103 -8.67 2.76 -6.00
CA GLU A 103 -7.85 1.71 -5.40
C GLU A 103 -6.37 2.03 -5.53
N LYS A 104 -5.60 1.65 -4.52
CA LYS A 104 -4.14 1.66 -4.53
C LYS A 104 -3.67 0.23 -4.30
N ILE A 105 -2.72 -0.21 -5.12
CA ILE A 105 -2.03 -1.48 -4.94
C ILE A 105 -0.58 -1.15 -4.62
N ILE A 106 -0.08 -1.74 -3.55
CA ILE A 106 1.33 -1.73 -3.18
C ILE A 106 1.82 -3.17 -3.26
N ALA A 107 2.97 -3.37 -3.88
CA ALA A 107 3.66 -4.66 -3.93
C ALA A 107 5.04 -4.48 -3.30
N VAL A 108 5.38 -5.35 -2.36
CA VAL A 108 6.69 -5.39 -1.70
C VAL A 108 7.30 -6.75 -1.98
N VAL A 109 8.49 -6.77 -2.57
CA VAL A 109 9.30 -7.98 -2.78
C VAL A 109 10.34 -8.02 -1.67
N VAL A 110 10.47 -9.16 -1.01
CA VAL A 110 11.40 -9.37 0.09
C VAL A 110 12.48 -10.39 -0.25
N ASP A 111 13.48 -10.53 0.61
CA ASP A 111 14.67 -11.35 0.38
C ASP A 111 14.43 -12.86 0.45
N ARG A 112 13.25 -13.30 0.89
CA ARG A 112 12.95 -14.72 1.11
C ARG A 112 11.49 -15.08 0.96
N ASP A 113 11.26 -16.35 0.65
CA ASP A 113 9.93 -16.96 0.66
C ASP A 113 9.37 -16.95 2.09
N ILE A 114 8.37 -16.12 2.31
CA ILE A 114 7.74 -15.92 3.59
C ILE A 114 6.91 -17.17 3.96
N GLU A 115 6.27 -17.82 3.00
CA GLU A 115 5.37 -18.96 3.26
C GLU A 115 6.10 -20.22 3.75
N LYS A 116 7.40 -20.34 3.49
CA LYS A 116 8.24 -21.44 4.02
C LYS A 116 8.65 -21.28 5.48
N ASN A 117 8.55 -20.06 6.02
CA ASN A 117 9.10 -19.68 7.32
C ASN A 117 8.02 -19.22 8.32
N ILE A 118 6.74 -19.46 8.02
CA ILE A 118 5.57 -19.10 8.83
C ILE A 118 4.94 -20.34 9.48
#